data_AF-A0A7L3MCV6-F1
#
_entry.id   AF-A0A7L3MCV6-F1
#
_cell.length_a   1.000
_cell.length_b   1.000
_cell.length_c   1.000
_cell.angle_alpha   90.00
_cell.angle_beta   90.00
_cell.angle_gamma   90.00
#
_symmetry.space_group_name_H-M   'P 1'
#
loop_
_entity.id
_entity.type
_entity.pdbx_description
1 polymer ?
#
loop_
_entity_poly.entity_id
_entity_poly.type
_entity_poly.pdbx_seq_one_letter_code
_entity_poly.pdbx_strand_id
1 'polypeptide(L)'
;QAPFWAYILGALGLFIYQSLDAIDGKQARRTNSSSPLGELFDHGCDSISTVFVVLGSCIAIRLGTNPDWLFFCCFVGLFMFYSAHWQTYVSGILRFGKIDVTEVQITITMLLLISAYGGAAIWDYKVPLLGLELKFFAVIGILCGTALSFFNYFRVIFGGGVGKNGSTIAVSSDRHVSVRWLKQSSLSIFSLPVTGFLLSWEPAVNFLKKLINGLLFLDQYFNSFIDEYIVLWIALFISLFDMLRYASGVCLQIAAHLHIHVFRISSHQAPEQVQNHN
;
A
#
# COMPACT_ATOMS: atom_id res chain seq x y z
N GLN A 1 -12.24 -15.97 15.57
CA GLN A 1 -11.14 -15.19 16.17
C GLN A 1 -9.83 -15.76 15.65
N ALA A 2 -8.90 -14.93 15.17
CA ALA A 2 -7.61 -15.42 14.65
C ALA A 2 -6.71 -15.90 15.81
N PRO A 3 -5.80 -16.88 15.56
CA PRO A 3 -4.89 -17.37 16.57
C PRO A 3 -3.87 -16.30 16.96
N PHE A 4 -3.36 -16.36 18.21
CA PHE A 4 -2.52 -15.29 18.78
C PHE A 4 -1.25 -15.00 17.95
N TRP A 5 -0.64 -16.04 17.39
CA TRP A 5 0.57 -15.93 16.58
C TRP A 5 0.34 -15.08 15.31
N ALA A 6 -0.88 -15.04 14.78
CA ALA A 6 -1.19 -14.23 13.60
C ALA A 6 -1.09 -12.73 13.92
N TYR A 7 -1.51 -12.31 15.12
CA TYR A 7 -1.36 -10.93 15.56
C TYR A 7 0.11 -10.58 15.85
N ILE A 8 0.88 -11.51 16.42
CA ILE A 8 2.34 -11.31 16.63
C ILE A 8 3.06 -11.17 15.30
N LEU A 9 2.78 -12.04 14.32
CA LEU A 9 3.34 -11.93 12.98
C LEU A 9 2.91 -10.64 12.29
N GLY A 10 1.66 -10.20 12.47
CA GLY A 10 1.17 -8.92 11.96
C GLY A 10 1.94 -7.73 12.56
N ALA A 11 2.14 -7.72 13.89
CA ALA A 11 2.89 -6.66 14.57
C ALA A 11 4.37 -6.64 14.15
N LEU A 12 5.01 -7.80 14.11
CA LEU A 12 6.39 -7.94 13.66
C LEU A 12 6.54 -7.54 12.18
N GLY A 13 5.62 -8.00 11.34
CA GLY A 13 5.59 -7.67 9.91
C GLY A 13 5.43 -6.18 9.67
N LEU A 14 4.52 -5.51 10.39
CA LEU A 14 4.35 -4.06 10.30
C LEU A 14 5.59 -3.30 10.74
N PHE A 15 6.24 -3.73 11.83
CA PHE A 15 7.49 -3.14 12.31
C PHE A 15 8.64 -3.32 11.31
N ILE A 16 8.79 -4.52 10.74
CA ILE A 16 9.79 -4.80 9.70
C ILE A 16 9.52 -3.95 8.47
N TYR A 17 8.28 -3.91 7.99
CA TYR A 17 7.87 -3.13 6.83
C TYR A 17 8.27 -1.66 7.00
N GLN A 18 7.80 -1.03 8.09
CA GLN A 18 8.10 0.38 8.38
C GLN A 18 9.61 0.64 8.50
N SER A 19 10.36 -0.32 9.05
CA SER A 19 11.82 -0.19 9.16
C SER A 19 12.50 -0.22 7.79
N LEU A 20 12.08 -1.14 6.91
CA LEU A 20 12.65 -1.28 5.57
C LEU A 20 12.30 -0.09 4.68
N ASP A 21 11.05 0.37 4.73
CA ASP A 21 10.55 1.59 4.10
C ASP A 21 11.38 2.82 4.51
N ALA A 22 11.63 3.02 5.81
CA ALA A 22 12.47 4.13 6.26
C ALA A 22 13.96 4.02 5.84
N ILE A 23 14.43 2.83 5.45
CA ILE A 23 15.83 2.56 5.09
C ILE A 23 16.08 2.78 3.60
N ASP A 24 15.12 2.47 2.72
CA ASP A 24 15.37 2.45 1.28
C ASP A 24 15.71 3.83 0.71
N GLY A 25 15.01 4.89 1.12
CA GLY A 25 15.25 6.26 0.72
C GLY A 25 16.52 6.82 1.34
N LYS A 26 16.87 6.39 2.57
CA LYS A 26 18.16 6.70 3.18
C LYS A 26 19.29 6.08 2.38
N GLN A 27 19.12 4.85 1.92
CA GLN A 27 20.13 4.18 1.14
C GLN A 27 20.26 4.78 -0.26
N ALA A 28 19.15 5.07 -0.93
CA ALA A 28 19.15 5.72 -2.24
C ALA A 28 19.85 7.10 -2.22
N ARG A 29 19.77 7.84 -1.10
CA ARG A 29 20.55 9.08 -0.91
C ARG A 29 22.04 8.80 -0.70
N ARG A 30 22.39 7.79 0.11
CA ARG A 30 23.79 7.41 0.36
C ARG A 30 24.51 6.92 -0.90
N THR A 31 23.82 6.21 -1.77
CA THR A 31 24.37 5.66 -3.02
C THR A 31 24.22 6.59 -4.22
N ASN A 32 23.72 7.83 -4.03
CA ASN A 32 23.40 8.77 -5.12
C ASN A 32 22.49 8.17 -6.20
N SER A 33 21.60 7.26 -5.82
CA SER A 33 20.67 6.56 -6.72
C SER A 33 19.20 6.96 -6.48
N SER A 34 18.97 8.13 -5.88
CA SER A 34 17.62 8.68 -5.69
C SER A 34 16.99 9.04 -7.04
N SER A 35 15.75 8.62 -7.27
CA SER A 35 15.04 8.89 -8.53
C SER A 35 13.54 9.08 -8.32
N PRO A 36 12.84 9.82 -9.21
CA PRO A 36 11.38 9.93 -9.19
C PRO A 36 10.66 8.59 -9.35
N LEU A 37 11.29 7.63 -10.06
CA LEU A 37 10.76 6.27 -10.19
C LEU A 37 10.81 5.53 -8.84
N GLY A 38 11.92 5.65 -8.11
CA GLY A 38 12.05 5.04 -6.79
C GLY A 38 10.97 5.54 -5.84
N GLU A 39 10.72 6.85 -5.82
CA GLU A 39 9.63 7.47 -5.04
C GLU A 39 8.23 6.96 -5.46
N LEU A 40 7.98 6.80 -6.76
CA LEU A 40 6.71 6.25 -7.25
C LEU A 40 6.53 4.78 -6.81
N PHE A 41 7.59 3.98 -6.86
CA PHE A 41 7.55 2.58 -6.48
C PHE A 41 7.32 2.40 -4.97
N ASP A 42 8.04 3.18 -4.16
CA ASP A 42 7.89 3.27 -2.71
C ASP A 42 6.42 3.56 -2.30
N HIS A 43 5.85 4.64 -2.84
CA HIS A 43 4.44 4.98 -2.62
C HIS A 43 3.44 3.93 -3.17
N GLY A 44 3.82 3.23 -4.24
CA GLY A 44 3.04 2.11 -4.77
C GLY A 44 2.95 0.96 -3.76
N CYS A 45 4.09 0.58 -3.18
CA CYS A 45 4.14 -0.42 -2.10
C CYS A 45 3.31 0.01 -0.89
N ASP A 46 3.45 1.27 -0.46
CA ASP A 46 2.66 1.82 0.64
C ASP A 46 1.15 1.76 0.40
N SER A 47 0.70 2.04 -0.82
CA SER A 47 -0.72 2.02 -1.16
C SER A 47 -1.34 0.63 -1.02
N ILE A 48 -0.60 -0.42 -1.39
CA ILE A 48 -1.02 -1.81 -1.27
C ILE A 48 -0.97 -2.23 0.20
N SER A 49 0.14 -1.96 0.88
CA SER A 49 0.34 -2.30 2.30
C SER A 49 -0.73 -1.66 3.20
N THR A 50 -1.11 -0.42 2.91
CA THR A 50 -2.13 0.32 3.68
C THR A 50 -3.48 -0.42 3.69
N VAL A 51 -3.91 -1.05 2.59
CA VAL A 51 -5.15 -1.84 2.54
C VAL A 51 -5.11 -2.97 3.57
N PHE A 52 -4.02 -3.74 3.58
CA PHE A 52 -3.86 -4.89 4.48
C PHE A 52 -3.70 -4.46 5.94
N VAL A 53 -2.97 -3.38 6.21
CA VAL A 53 -2.76 -2.85 7.56
C VAL A 53 -4.08 -2.35 8.16
N VAL A 54 -4.86 -1.58 7.41
CA VAL A 54 -6.15 -1.04 7.90
C VAL A 54 -7.14 -2.18 8.13
N LEU A 55 -7.30 -3.09 7.16
CA LEU A 55 -8.19 -4.25 7.31
C LEU A 55 -7.75 -5.16 8.47
N GLY A 56 -6.46 -5.46 8.57
CA GLY A 56 -5.87 -6.28 9.63
C GLY A 56 -6.10 -5.67 11.02
N SER A 57 -5.96 -4.35 11.15
CA SER A 57 -6.25 -3.64 12.42
C SER A 57 -7.73 -3.74 12.82
N CYS A 58 -8.65 -3.61 11.85
CA CYS A 58 -10.09 -3.76 12.10
C CYS A 58 -10.44 -5.18 12.54
N ILE A 59 -9.82 -6.19 11.92
CA ILE A 59 -9.98 -7.60 12.32
C ILE A 59 -9.44 -7.83 13.73
N ALA A 60 -8.27 -7.27 14.05
CA ALA A 60 -7.62 -7.44 15.35
C ALA A 60 -8.47 -6.93 16.52
N ILE A 61 -9.24 -5.86 16.31
CA ILE A 61 -10.16 -5.30 17.32
C ILE A 61 -11.60 -5.84 17.21
N ARG A 62 -11.83 -6.87 16.37
CA ARG A 62 -13.16 -7.48 16.11
C ARG A 62 -14.21 -6.49 15.58
N LEU A 63 -13.78 -5.48 14.82
CA LEU A 63 -14.69 -4.49 14.23
C LEU A 63 -15.64 -5.11 13.18
N GLY A 64 -15.34 -6.32 12.68
CA GLY A 64 -16.24 -7.08 11.79
C GLY A 64 -17.59 -7.45 12.41
N THR A 65 -17.73 -7.36 13.73
CA THR A 65 -19.05 -7.42 14.41
C THR A 65 -19.96 -6.24 14.07
N ASN A 66 -19.38 -5.15 13.57
CA ASN A 66 -20.02 -3.90 13.17
C ASN A 66 -19.55 -3.53 11.75
N PRO A 67 -20.08 -4.17 10.69
CA PRO A 67 -19.56 -4.06 9.33
C PRO A 67 -19.58 -2.62 8.78
N ASP A 68 -20.55 -1.79 9.18
CA ASP A 68 -20.63 -0.39 8.78
C ASP A 68 -19.41 0.42 9.27
N TRP A 69 -19.00 0.18 10.53
CA TRP A 69 -17.83 0.82 11.12
C TRP A 69 -16.54 0.29 10.52
N LEU A 70 -16.46 -0.99 10.19
CA LEU A 70 -15.32 -1.57 9.48
C LEU A 70 -15.15 -0.91 8.10
N PHE A 71 -16.23 -0.84 7.32
CA PHE A 71 -16.21 -0.20 6.01
C PHE A 71 -15.80 1.27 6.12
N PHE A 72 -16.38 2.00 7.08
CA PHE A 72 -16.04 3.39 7.33
C PHE A 72 -14.57 3.60 7.68
N CYS A 73 -14.01 2.80 8.60
CA CYS A 73 -12.59 2.88 8.97
C CYS A 73 -11.66 2.54 7.78
N CYS A 74 -11.99 1.52 6.99
CA CYS A 74 -11.25 1.19 5.78
C CYS A 74 -11.27 2.33 4.76
N PHE A 75 -12.44 2.91 4.52
CA PHE A 75 -12.60 4.05 3.62
C PHE A 75 -11.78 5.26 4.09
N VAL A 76 -11.88 5.62 5.38
CA VAL A 76 -11.14 6.73 5.97
C VAL A 76 -9.63 6.52 5.87
N GLY A 77 -9.13 5.31 6.17
CA GLY A 77 -7.70 5.00 6.05
C GLY A 77 -7.15 5.20 4.63
N LEU A 78 -7.86 4.69 3.62
CA LEU A 78 -7.48 4.84 2.21
C LEU A 78 -7.61 6.28 1.72
N PHE A 79 -8.68 6.97 2.11
CA PHE A 79 -8.90 8.36 1.77
C PHE A 79 -7.81 9.29 2.34
N MET A 80 -7.35 9.01 3.57
CA MET A 80 -6.26 9.77 4.19
C MET A 80 -4.93 9.52 3.51
N PHE A 81 -4.63 8.28 3.15
CA PHE A 81 -3.44 7.95 2.36
C PHE A 81 -3.43 8.72 1.02
N TYR A 82 -4.56 8.74 0.31
CA TYR A 82 -4.72 9.52 -0.91
C TYR A 82 -4.55 11.02 -0.66
N SER A 83 -5.14 11.56 0.42
CA SER A 83 -5.07 12.98 0.75
C SER A 83 -3.64 13.46 1.04
N ALA A 84 -2.81 12.63 1.67
CA ALA A 84 -1.39 12.92 1.87
C ALA A 84 -0.64 13.08 0.52
N HIS A 85 -0.92 12.20 -0.44
CA HIS A 85 -0.34 12.28 -1.78
C HIS A 85 -0.86 13.49 -2.57
N TRP A 86 -2.14 13.81 -2.44
CA TRP A 86 -2.70 15.03 -3.03
C TRP A 86 -2.02 16.28 -2.46
N GLN A 87 -1.80 16.33 -1.13
CA GLN A 87 -1.05 17.40 -0.51
C GLN A 87 0.38 17.53 -1.08
N THR A 88 1.09 16.41 -1.26
CA THR A 88 2.42 16.39 -1.88
C THR A 88 2.38 16.87 -3.33
N TYR A 89 1.37 16.47 -4.09
CA TYR A 89 1.19 16.90 -5.48
C TYR A 89 1.07 18.43 -5.59
N VAL A 90 0.23 19.06 -4.76
CA VAL A 90 0.02 20.52 -4.76
C VAL A 90 1.23 21.28 -4.24
N SER A 91 1.83 20.81 -3.14
CA SER A 91 2.89 21.56 -2.44
C SER A 91 4.31 21.27 -2.95
N GLY A 92 4.50 20.18 -3.69
CA GLY A 92 5.81 19.69 -4.14
C GLY A 92 6.68 19.03 -3.06
N ILE A 93 6.20 18.99 -1.80
CA ILE A 93 6.92 18.36 -0.69
C ILE A 93 5.94 17.57 0.18
N LEU A 94 6.32 16.35 0.59
CA LEU A 94 5.55 15.60 1.58
C LEU A 94 5.80 16.23 2.95
N ARG A 95 4.74 16.73 3.61
CA ARG A 95 4.84 17.45 4.88
C ARG A 95 4.33 16.56 6.01
N PHE A 96 5.23 16.20 6.91
CA PHE A 96 4.87 15.37 8.06
C PHE A 96 4.25 16.22 9.17
N GLY A 97 3.10 15.76 9.68
CA GLY A 97 2.45 16.31 10.86
C GLY A 97 3.09 15.80 12.17
N LYS A 98 2.57 16.28 13.31
CA LYS A 98 2.89 15.70 14.63
C LYS A 98 2.24 14.34 14.87
N ILE A 99 1.10 14.10 14.22
CA ILE A 99 0.40 12.82 14.18
C ILE A 99 0.28 12.49 12.70
N ASP A 100 1.02 11.47 12.28
CA ASP A 100 1.13 11.05 10.90
C ASP A 100 1.20 9.52 10.80
N VAL A 101 1.57 8.99 9.64
CA VAL A 101 1.63 7.55 9.35
C VAL A 101 2.43 6.78 10.41
N THR A 102 3.52 7.34 10.93
CA THR A 102 4.38 6.67 11.92
C THR A 102 3.66 6.43 13.25
N GLU A 103 3.02 7.45 13.83
CA GLU A 103 2.29 7.34 15.09
C GLU A 103 1.09 6.39 14.95
N VAL A 104 0.42 6.43 13.79
CA VAL A 104 -0.69 5.53 13.48
C VAL A 104 -0.20 4.07 13.36
N GLN A 105 0.91 3.82 12.67
CA GLN A 105 1.50 2.47 12.54
C GLN A 105 1.95 1.91 13.89
N ILE A 106 2.56 2.72 14.75
CA ILE A 106 2.92 2.32 16.12
C ILE A 106 1.65 1.99 16.90
N THR A 107 0.60 2.82 16.79
CA THR A 107 -0.68 2.56 17.45
C THR A 107 -1.30 1.23 17.00
N ILE A 108 -1.31 0.96 15.69
CA ILE A 108 -1.80 -0.31 15.13
C ILE A 108 -0.96 -1.49 15.61
N THR A 109 0.37 -1.34 15.67
CA THR A 109 1.27 -2.35 16.23
C THR A 109 0.91 -2.66 17.69
N MET A 110 0.64 -1.64 18.50
CA MET A 110 0.20 -1.83 19.89
C MET A 110 -1.17 -2.52 19.98
N LEU A 111 -2.13 -2.17 19.11
CA LEU A 111 -3.42 -2.85 19.04
C LEU A 111 -3.26 -4.35 18.73
N LEU A 112 -2.40 -4.69 17.78
CA LEU A 112 -2.09 -6.07 17.42
C LEU A 112 -1.46 -6.83 18.60
N LEU A 113 -0.52 -6.22 19.32
CA LEU A 113 0.11 -6.83 20.50
C LEU A 113 -0.88 -7.01 21.66
N ILE A 114 -1.77 -6.04 21.89
CA ILE A 114 -2.85 -6.17 22.89
C ILE A 114 -3.78 -7.31 22.51
N SER A 115 -4.19 -7.43 21.24
CA SER A 115 -5.02 -8.54 20.75
C SER A 115 -4.31 -9.89 20.83
N ALA A 116 -2.97 -9.92 20.66
CA ALA A 116 -2.17 -11.12 20.80
C ALA A 116 -2.13 -11.62 22.26
N TYR A 117 -1.88 -10.71 23.20
CA TYR A 117 -1.69 -11.04 24.61
C TYR A 117 -3.01 -11.24 25.37
N GLY A 118 -3.95 -10.28 25.24
CA GLY A 118 -5.24 -10.31 25.93
C GLY A 118 -6.33 -11.09 25.20
N GLY A 119 -6.05 -11.56 23.99
CA GLY A 119 -7.04 -12.11 23.08
C GLY A 119 -7.94 -11.02 22.48
N ALA A 120 -8.43 -11.23 21.27
CA ALA A 120 -9.24 -10.23 20.58
C ALA A 120 -10.57 -9.93 21.30
N ALA A 121 -11.08 -10.83 22.15
CA ALA A 121 -12.31 -10.63 22.92
C ALA A 121 -12.23 -9.47 23.92
N ILE A 122 -11.03 -9.01 24.30
CA ILE A 122 -10.86 -7.83 25.17
C ILE A 122 -11.55 -6.59 24.59
N TRP A 123 -11.62 -6.48 23.27
CA TRP A 123 -12.20 -5.36 22.56
C TRP A 123 -13.74 -5.31 22.62
N ASP A 124 -14.38 -6.42 22.97
CA ASP A 124 -15.84 -6.51 23.18
C ASP A 124 -16.23 -6.15 24.63
N TYR A 125 -15.26 -5.88 25.51
CA TYR A 125 -15.53 -5.50 26.89
C TYR A 125 -16.27 -4.16 26.96
N LYS A 126 -17.39 -4.12 27.69
CA LYS A 126 -18.19 -2.91 27.89
C LYS A 126 -17.68 -2.11 29.08
N VAL A 127 -17.31 -0.86 28.83
CA VAL A 127 -16.86 0.05 29.88
C VAL A 127 -18.05 0.44 30.78
N PRO A 128 -18.01 0.18 32.10
CA PRO A 128 -19.18 0.33 32.98
C PRO A 128 -19.79 1.72 33.03
N LEU A 129 -18.98 2.77 32.81
CA LEU A 129 -19.43 4.16 32.89
C LEU A 129 -20.24 4.62 31.66
N LEU A 130 -19.92 4.08 30.48
CA LEU A 130 -20.44 4.56 29.19
C LEU A 130 -21.25 3.51 28.44
N GLY A 131 -21.20 2.24 28.85
CA GLY A 131 -21.86 1.12 28.17
C GLY A 131 -21.29 0.78 26.78
N LEU A 132 -20.25 1.50 26.34
CA LEU A 132 -19.59 1.32 25.05
C LEU A 132 -18.51 0.24 25.12
N GLU A 133 -18.39 -0.52 24.04
CA GLU A 133 -17.34 -1.53 23.87
C GLU A 133 -15.96 -0.86 23.71
N LEU A 134 -14.92 -1.49 24.26
CA LEU A 134 -13.55 -0.97 24.23
C LEU A 134 -13.05 -0.65 22.81
N LYS A 135 -13.48 -1.43 21.81
CA LYS A 135 -13.14 -1.21 20.38
C LYS A 135 -13.49 0.21 19.89
N PHE A 136 -14.60 0.79 20.37
CA PHE A 136 -15.03 2.11 19.91
C PHE A 136 -14.16 3.23 20.47
N PHE A 137 -13.57 3.07 21.66
CA PHE A 137 -12.61 4.04 22.18
C PHE A 137 -11.32 4.07 21.34
N ALA A 138 -10.83 2.90 20.91
CA ALA A 138 -9.70 2.81 20.00
C ALA A 138 -10.00 3.44 18.64
N VAL A 139 -11.18 3.15 18.06
CA VAL A 139 -11.63 3.75 16.80
C VAL A 139 -11.74 5.28 16.92
N ILE A 140 -12.41 5.79 17.95
CA ILE A 140 -12.55 7.24 18.17
C ILE A 140 -11.18 7.90 18.35
N GLY A 141 -10.25 7.30 19.09
CA GLY A 141 -8.89 7.81 19.25
C GLY A 141 -8.16 7.97 17.90
N ILE A 142 -8.22 6.94 17.05
CA ILE A 142 -7.63 6.97 15.70
C ILE A 142 -8.32 8.00 14.80
N LEU A 143 -9.65 8.09 14.86
CA LEU A 143 -10.44 9.05 14.08
C LEU A 143 -10.15 10.50 14.50
N CYS A 144 -9.93 10.77 15.79
CA CYS A 144 -9.51 12.08 16.26
C CYS A 144 -8.14 12.47 15.69
N GLY A 145 -7.17 11.56 15.72
CA GLY A 145 -5.85 11.78 15.10
C GLY A 145 -5.98 12.05 13.60
N THR A 146 -6.77 11.22 12.92
CA THR A 146 -7.07 11.34 11.49
C THR A 146 -7.71 12.69 11.16
N ALA A 147 -8.65 13.17 11.96
CA ALA A 147 -9.31 14.46 11.73
C ALA A 147 -8.33 15.64 11.82
N LEU A 148 -7.35 15.57 12.73
CA LEU A 148 -6.28 16.58 12.83
C LEU A 148 -5.38 16.56 11.59
N SER A 149 -4.97 15.37 11.14
CA SER A 149 -4.16 15.23 9.91
C SER A 149 -4.95 15.67 8.68
N PHE A 150 -6.24 15.35 8.59
CA PHE A 150 -7.13 15.80 7.52
C PHE A 150 -7.17 17.33 7.43
N PHE A 151 -7.38 18.01 8.55
CA PHE A 151 -7.37 19.47 8.57
C PHE A 151 -6.04 20.05 8.08
N ASN A 152 -4.92 19.45 8.49
CA ASN A 152 -3.58 19.89 8.05
C ASN A 152 -3.37 19.68 6.54
N TYR A 153 -3.78 18.52 6.00
CA TYR A 153 -3.65 18.23 4.57
C TYR A 153 -4.49 19.18 3.73
N PHE A 154 -5.78 19.33 4.06
CA PHE A 154 -6.69 20.18 3.30
C PHE A 154 -6.37 21.67 3.41
N ARG A 155 -5.82 22.11 4.55
CA ARG A 155 -5.27 23.47 4.67
C ARG A 155 -4.17 23.75 3.65
N VAL A 156 -3.26 22.78 3.41
CA VAL A 156 -2.18 22.93 2.42
C VAL A 156 -2.71 22.80 1.00
N ILE A 157 -3.60 21.83 0.75
CA ILE A 157 -4.22 21.62 -0.57
C ILE A 157 -4.95 22.90 -1.03
N PHE A 158 -5.78 23.49 -0.17
CA PHE A 158 -6.50 24.73 -0.50
C PHE A 158 -5.63 25.98 -0.42
N GLY A 159 -4.52 25.94 0.31
CA GLY A 159 -3.51 27.00 0.32
C GLY A 159 -2.74 27.11 -1.00
N GLY A 160 -2.79 26.09 -1.84
CA GLY A 160 -2.09 26.04 -3.12
C GLY A 160 -0.57 25.87 -2.99
N GLY A 161 0.08 25.67 -4.14
CA GLY A 161 1.53 25.51 -4.22
C GLY A 161 1.95 25.33 -5.67
N VAL A 162 3.24 25.50 -5.96
CA VAL A 162 3.75 25.34 -7.33
C VAL A 162 3.78 23.88 -7.79
N GLY A 163 3.61 22.90 -6.88
CA GLY A 163 3.81 21.49 -7.17
C GLY A 163 5.28 21.13 -7.45
N LYS A 164 5.62 19.85 -7.38
CA LYS A 164 7.02 19.37 -7.49
C LYS A 164 7.66 19.71 -8.86
N ASN A 165 6.81 19.90 -9.88
CA ASN A 165 7.20 20.17 -11.27
C ASN A 165 6.66 21.53 -11.79
N GLY A 166 6.25 22.47 -10.93
CA GLY A 166 5.61 23.71 -11.39
C GLY A 166 4.16 23.52 -11.88
N SER A 167 3.55 22.38 -11.54
CA SER A 167 2.32 21.87 -12.14
C SER A 167 1.00 22.41 -11.59
N THR A 168 0.97 23.42 -10.70
CA THR A 168 -0.28 23.65 -9.97
C THR A 168 -0.66 25.11 -9.75
N ILE A 169 -0.75 25.93 -10.82
CA ILE A 169 -1.92 26.77 -11.21
C ILE A 169 -1.76 27.17 -12.68
N ALA A 170 -1.73 26.20 -13.60
CA ALA A 170 -1.93 26.49 -15.00
C ALA A 170 -3.03 25.56 -15.52
N VAL A 171 -4.25 26.08 -15.54
CA VAL A 171 -5.11 25.86 -16.69
C VAL A 171 -4.44 26.59 -17.87
N SER A 172 -3.22 26.17 -18.25
CA SER A 172 -2.64 26.58 -19.52
C SER A 172 -3.40 25.78 -20.56
N SER A 173 -3.94 26.53 -21.50
CA SER A 173 -4.79 26.15 -22.63
C SER A 173 -4.15 25.14 -23.59
N ASP A 174 -3.60 24.04 -23.08
CA ASP A 174 -2.99 22.98 -23.87
C ASP A 174 -3.59 21.63 -23.51
N ARG A 175 -4.87 21.52 -23.88
CA ARG A 175 -5.65 20.27 -23.89
C ARG A 175 -4.96 19.15 -24.70
N HIS A 176 -3.92 19.48 -25.47
CA HIS A 176 -3.15 18.54 -26.26
C HIS A 176 -2.06 17.80 -25.49
N VAL A 177 -1.47 18.35 -24.41
CA VAL A 177 -0.33 17.69 -23.74
C VAL A 177 -0.80 16.65 -22.72
N SER A 178 -1.73 16.98 -21.81
CA SER A 178 -2.23 16.01 -20.81
C SER A 178 -3.01 14.85 -21.43
N VAL A 179 -3.76 15.09 -22.51
CA VAL A 179 -4.46 14.00 -23.23
C VAL A 179 -3.47 13.14 -23.99
N ARG A 180 -2.35 13.69 -24.48
CA ARG A 180 -1.28 12.90 -25.11
C ARG A 180 -0.56 12.03 -24.08
N TRP A 181 -0.36 12.46 -22.83
CA TRP A 181 0.20 11.61 -21.77
C TRP A 181 -0.70 10.40 -21.42
N LEU A 182 -2.02 10.59 -21.30
CA LEU A 182 -2.96 9.48 -21.04
C LEU A 182 -3.15 8.56 -22.26
N LYS A 183 -3.09 9.11 -23.48
CA LYS A 183 -3.29 8.35 -24.71
C LYS A 183 -2.01 7.68 -25.22
N GLN A 184 -0.83 8.22 -24.91
CA GLN A 184 0.46 7.61 -25.25
C GLN A 184 0.79 6.47 -24.27
N SER A 185 0.55 6.64 -22.97
CA SER A 185 0.73 5.56 -21.98
C SER A 185 -0.17 4.36 -22.30
N SER A 186 -1.45 4.57 -22.62
CA SER A 186 -2.37 3.48 -22.96
C SER A 186 -2.07 2.76 -24.28
N LEU A 187 -1.34 3.36 -25.23
CA LEU A 187 -1.07 2.74 -26.55
C LEU A 187 0.34 2.16 -26.70
N SER A 188 1.36 2.66 -25.97
CA SER A 188 2.72 2.08 -26.00
C SER A 188 3.01 1.07 -24.89
N ILE A 189 2.14 0.92 -23.88
CA ILE A 189 2.26 -0.12 -22.83
C ILE A 189 1.92 -1.52 -23.38
N PHE A 190 1.13 -1.63 -24.45
CA PHE A 190 0.69 -2.92 -25.02
C PHE A 190 1.66 -3.56 -26.03
N SER A 191 2.80 -2.93 -26.34
CA SER A 191 3.71 -3.38 -27.40
C SER A 191 5.03 -4.01 -26.92
N LEU A 192 5.19 -4.30 -25.62
CA LEU A 192 6.40 -4.97 -25.12
C LEU A 192 6.30 -6.51 -25.26
N PRO A 193 7.39 -7.24 -25.56
CA PRO A 193 7.40 -8.71 -25.61
C PRO A 193 6.98 -9.38 -24.29
N VAL A 194 7.11 -8.66 -23.17
CA VAL A 194 6.71 -9.10 -21.82
C VAL A 194 5.19 -9.27 -21.71
N THR A 195 4.40 -8.49 -22.46
CA THR A 195 2.94 -8.60 -22.49
C THR A 195 2.47 -9.94 -23.05
N GLY A 196 3.19 -10.53 -24.02
CA GLY A 196 2.83 -11.84 -24.61
C GLY A 196 2.92 -13.01 -23.64
N PHE A 197 3.94 -13.02 -22.76
CA PHE A 197 4.11 -14.07 -21.73
C PHE A 197 3.20 -13.87 -20.51
N LEU A 198 2.79 -12.63 -20.22
CA LEU A 198 1.82 -12.34 -19.15
C LEU A 198 0.38 -12.63 -19.60
N LEU A 199 0.03 -12.28 -20.84
CA LEU A 199 -1.31 -12.51 -21.42
C LEU A 199 -1.61 -13.99 -21.70
N SER A 200 -0.59 -14.85 -21.88
CA SER A 200 -0.83 -16.27 -22.14
C SER A 200 -1.38 -17.03 -20.92
N TRP A 201 -1.24 -16.48 -19.70
CA TRP A 201 -1.68 -17.10 -18.45
C TRP A 201 -2.93 -16.44 -17.84
N GLU A 202 -3.27 -15.22 -18.28
CA GLU A 202 -4.44 -14.45 -17.87
C GLU A 202 -5.76 -15.26 -17.91
N PRO A 203 -6.08 -16.01 -18.98
CA PRO A 203 -7.29 -16.80 -19.04
C PRO A 203 -7.34 -17.90 -17.96
N ALA A 204 -6.20 -18.55 -17.71
CA ALA A 204 -6.09 -19.62 -16.72
C ALA A 204 -6.20 -19.09 -15.28
N VAL A 205 -5.55 -17.96 -14.98
CA VAL A 205 -5.65 -17.30 -13.66
C VAL A 205 -7.07 -16.78 -13.42
N ASN A 206 -7.69 -16.15 -14.42
CA ASN A 206 -9.06 -15.66 -14.32
C ASN A 206 -10.08 -16.80 -14.18
N PHE A 207 -9.85 -17.94 -14.85
CA PHE A 207 -10.64 -19.15 -14.67
C PHE A 207 -10.49 -19.72 -13.25
N LEU A 208 -9.26 -19.81 -12.74
CA LEU A 208 -8.97 -20.26 -11.38
C LEU A 208 -9.61 -19.36 -10.32
N LYS A 209 -9.52 -18.03 -10.46
CA LYS A 209 -10.18 -17.07 -9.56
C LYS A 209 -11.70 -17.25 -9.55
N LYS A 210 -12.32 -17.41 -10.72
CA LYS A 210 -13.77 -17.67 -10.83
C LYS A 210 -14.16 -19.00 -10.20
N LEU A 211 -13.36 -20.05 -10.41
CA LEU A 211 -13.57 -21.37 -9.82
C LEU A 211 -13.50 -21.32 -8.30
N ILE A 212 -12.47 -20.67 -7.74
CA ILE A 212 -12.29 -20.50 -6.29
C ILE A 212 -13.46 -19.73 -5.67
N ASN A 213 -13.87 -18.62 -6.28
CA ASN A 213 -15.02 -17.85 -5.81
C ASN A 213 -16.32 -18.68 -5.87
N GLY A 214 -16.49 -19.50 -6.93
CA GLY A 214 -17.62 -20.41 -7.05
C GLY A 214 -17.60 -21.53 -6.02
N LEU A 215 -16.43 -22.07 -5.69
CA LEU A 215 -16.25 -23.09 -4.65
C LEU A 215 -16.54 -22.54 -3.25
N LEU A 216 -16.05 -21.34 -2.93
CA LEU A 216 -16.35 -20.66 -1.66
C LEU A 216 -17.85 -20.35 -1.53
N PHE A 217 -18.50 -19.93 -2.61
CA PHE A 217 -19.95 -19.71 -2.63
C PHE A 217 -20.74 -21.01 -2.45
N LEU A 218 -20.35 -22.09 -3.12
CA LEU A 218 -20.98 -23.40 -2.96
C LEU A 218 -20.79 -23.95 -1.55
N ASP A 219 -19.60 -23.79 -0.97
CA ASP A 219 -19.28 -24.28 0.36
C ASP A 219 -20.10 -23.55 1.44
N GLN A 220 -20.24 -22.24 1.30
CA GLN A 220 -21.02 -21.40 2.23
C GLN A 220 -22.52 -21.72 2.26
N TYR A 221 -23.09 -22.25 1.16
CA TYR A 221 -24.52 -22.57 1.05
C TYR A 221 -24.86 -24.06 1.17
N PHE A 222 -23.96 -24.94 0.75
CA PHE A 222 -24.24 -26.37 0.60
C PHE A 222 -23.31 -27.29 1.40
N ASN A 223 -22.35 -26.74 2.16
CA ASN A 223 -21.40 -27.49 2.98
C ASN A 223 -20.67 -28.53 2.11
N SER A 224 -19.79 -28.03 1.24
CA SER A 224 -19.23 -28.74 0.09
C SER A 224 -18.32 -29.90 0.49
N PHE A 225 -17.97 -30.74 -0.49
CA PHE A 225 -17.09 -31.91 -0.33
C PHE A 225 -15.60 -31.54 -0.17
N ILE A 226 -15.23 -30.29 -0.45
CA ILE A 226 -13.85 -29.79 -0.35
C ILE A 226 -13.75 -28.90 0.88
N ASP A 227 -12.80 -29.23 1.76
CA ASP A 227 -12.51 -28.45 2.96
C ASP A 227 -12.21 -26.97 2.62
N GLU A 228 -13.00 -26.06 3.19
CA GLU A 228 -12.87 -24.60 3.06
C GLU A 228 -11.42 -24.14 3.25
N TYR A 229 -10.70 -24.76 4.19
CA TYR A 229 -9.32 -24.43 4.52
C TYR A 229 -8.40 -24.66 3.32
N ILE A 230 -8.60 -25.74 2.58
CA ILE A 230 -7.82 -26.05 1.37
C ILE A 230 -8.12 -25.02 0.28
N VAL A 231 -9.38 -24.64 0.10
CA VAL A 231 -9.80 -23.64 -0.90
C VAL A 231 -9.17 -22.29 -0.59
N LEU A 232 -9.15 -21.87 0.68
CA LEU A 232 -8.53 -20.63 1.14
C LEU A 232 -7.01 -20.61 0.92
N TRP A 233 -6.30 -21.72 1.16
CA TRP A 233 -4.87 -21.82 0.86
C TRP A 233 -4.59 -21.68 -0.64
N ILE A 234 -5.37 -22.38 -1.47
CA ILE A 234 -5.25 -22.28 -2.93
C ILE A 234 -5.51 -20.84 -3.39
N ALA A 235 -6.55 -20.19 -2.84
CA ALA A 235 -6.86 -18.79 -3.11
C ALA A 235 -5.71 -17.85 -2.73
N LEU A 236 -5.10 -18.08 -1.57
CA LEU A 236 -3.96 -17.30 -1.08
C LEU A 236 -2.75 -17.44 -2.01
N PHE A 237 -2.37 -18.67 -2.38
CA PHE A 237 -1.23 -18.91 -3.26
C PHE A 237 -1.43 -18.31 -4.66
N ILE A 238 -2.64 -18.41 -5.22
CA ILE A 238 -2.96 -17.83 -6.52
C ILE A 238 -2.96 -16.31 -6.45
N SER A 239 -3.53 -15.73 -5.39
CA SER A 239 -3.53 -14.28 -5.19
C SER A 239 -2.11 -13.73 -4.98
N LEU A 240 -1.26 -14.44 -4.22
CA LEU A 240 0.14 -14.07 -4.02
C LEU A 240 0.92 -14.13 -5.33
N PHE A 241 0.77 -15.22 -6.10
CA PHE A 241 1.43 -15.38 -7.40
C PHE A 241 0.99 -14.30 -8.40
N ASP A 242 -0.30 -14.00 -8.46
CA ASP A 242 -0.86 -12.95 -9.32
C ASP A 242 -0.35 -11.56 -8.93
N MET A 243 -0.30 -11.28 -7.62
CA MET A 243 0.26 -10.02 -7.10
C MET A 243 1.75 -9.89 -7.44
N LEU A 244 2.54 -10.95 -7.27
CA LEU A 244 3.97 -10.96 -7.60
C LEU A 244 4.21 -10.80 -9.12
N ARG A 245 3.40 -11.46 -9.95
CA ARG A 245 3.41 -11.32 -11.42
C ARG A 245 3.08 -9.88 -11.82
N TYR A 246 2.01 -9.32 -11.27
CA TYR A 246 1.58 -7.95 -11.53
C TYR A 246 2.66 -6.95 -11.12
N ALA A 247 3.18 -7.04 -9.89
CA ALA A 247 4.24 -6.18 -9.39
C ALA A 247 5.50 -6.27 -10.26
N SER A 248 5.95 -7.48 -10.59
CA SER A 248 7.12 -7.69 -11.46
C SER A 248 6.89 -7.14 -12.87
N GLY A 249 5.69 -7.34 -13.43
CA GLY A 249 5.30 -6.84 -14.75
C GLY A 249 5.30 -5.32 -14.81
N VAL A 250 4.71 -4.66 -13.81
CA VAL A 250 4.69 -3.21 -13.68
C VAL A 250 6.13 -2.67 -13.52
N CYS A 251 6.95 -3.26 -12.64
CA CYS A 251 8.35 -2.88 -12.49
C CYS A 251 9.12 -2.96 -13.80
N LEU A 252 9.00 -4.06 -14.53
CA LEU A 252 9.70 -4.27 -15.80
C LEU A 252 9.19 -3.31 -16.90
N GLN A 253 7.90 -3.05 -16.96
CA GLN A 253 7.31 -2.11 -17.92
C GLN A 253 7.79 -0.68 -17.66
N ILE A 254 7.78 -0.25 -16.40
CA ILE A 254 8.24 1.08 -16.04
C ILE A 254 9.76 1.21 -16.25
N ALA A 255 10.53 0.19 -15.88
CA ALA A 255 11.98 0.13 -16.11
C ALA A 255 12.33 0.20 -17.60
N ALA A 256 11.61 -0.56 -18.45
CA ALA A 256 11.78 -0.52 -19.90
C ALA A 256 11.40 0.84 -20.50
N HIS A 257 10.32 1.45 -20.00
CA HIS A 257 9.87 2.78 -20.46
C HIS A 257 10.85 3.89 -20.07
N LEU A 258 11.48 3.80 -18.89
CA LEU A 258 12.42 4.79 -18.38
C LEU A 258 13.89 4.48 -18.72
N HIS A 259 14.17 3.43 -19.49
CA HIS A 259 15.51 2.93 -19.81
C HIS A 259 16.37 2.64 -18.56
N ILE A 260 15.75 2.18 -17.47
CA ILE A 260 16.43 1.82 -16.22
C ILE A 260 16.58 0.30 -16.17
N HIS A 261 17.80 -0.20 -15.94
CA HIS A 261 18.02 -1.63 -15.71
C HIS A 261 17.82 -1.94 -14.22
N VAL A 262 16.76 -2.69 -13.89
CA VAL A 262 16.50 -3.18 -12.53
C VAL A 262 17.67 -4.10 -12.13
N PHE A 263 18.41 -3.74 -11.08
CA PHE A 263 19.62 -4.40 -10.56
C PHE A 263 20.94 -4.19 -11.33
N ARG A 264 21.45 -2.94 -11.40
CA ARG A 264 22.90 -2.71 -11.58
C ARG A 264 23.44 -1.77 -10.50
N ILE A 265 24.23 -2.31 -9.57
CA ILE A 265 25.16 -1.50 -8.79
C ILE A 265 26.28 -1.14 -9.75
N SER A 266 26.39 0.13 -10.14
CA SER A 266 27.55 0.59 -10.92
C SER A 266 28.81 0.34 -10.10
N SER A 267 29.63 -0.62 -10.51
CA SER A 267 31.01 -0.69 -10.04
C SER A 267 31.70 0.58 -10.52
N HIS A 268 32.18 1.40 -9.59
CA HIS A 268 33.00 2.56 -9.89
C HIS A 268 34.17 2.07 -10.77
N GLN A 269 34.23 2.49 -12.04
CA GLN A 269 35.46 2.32 -12.80
C GLN A 269 36.52 3.20 -12.11
N ALA A 270 37.57 2.56 -11.63
CA ALA A 270 38.76 3.26 -11.16
C ALA A 270 39.35 4.04 -12.35
N PRO A 271 39.80 5.30 -12.15
CA PRO A 271 40.38 6.08 -13.24
C PRO A 271 41.61 5.36 -13.79
N GLU A 272 41.58 5.16 -15.11
CA GLU A 272 42.67 4.60 -15.91
C GLU A 272 43.95 5.41 -15.63
N GLN A 273 44.99 4.74 -15.11
CA GLN A 273 46.29 5.37 -14.96
C GLN A 273 46.85 5.60 -16.36
N VAL A 274 46.88 6.88 -16.77
CA VAL A 274 47.57 7.33 -17.98
C VAL A 274 49.05 6.95 -17.83
N GLN A 275 49.47 5.93 -18.58
CA GLN A 275 50.88 5.63 -18.82
C GLN A 275 51.52 6.82 -19.54
N ASN A 276 52.30 7.62 -18.82
CA ASN A 276 53.26 8.51 -19.45
C ASN A 276 54.44 7.66 -19.94
N HIS A 277 54.47 7.41 -21.25
CA HIS A 277 55.68 7.03 -21.96
C HIS A 277 56.58 8.27 -22.08
N ASN A 278 57.73 8.24 -21.42
CA ASN A 278 58.94 8.97 -21.81
C ASN A 278 59.89 7.98 -22.48
#